data_AF-A0AA96UTE4-F1
#
_entry.id   AF-A0AA96UTE4-F1
#
_cell.length_a   1.000
_cell.length_b   1.000
_cell.length_c   1.000
_cell.angle_alpha   90.00
_cell.angle_beta   90.00
_cell.angle_gamma   90.00
#
_symmetry.space_group_name_H-M   'P 1'
#
loop_
_entity.id
_entity.type
_entity.pdbx_description
1 polymer ?
#
loop_
_entity_poly.entity_id
_entity_poly.type
_entity_poly.pdbx_seq_one_letter_code
_entity_poly.pdbx_strand_id
1 'polypeptide(L)'
;AETNRSPFDFAEGESELVSGFNVEYSSGSFAMIFLAEYASILFMSMICSMLFLGGNLFEPMFFVKVVFMAFFWVWVRGTLPRYRYDKLMYLAWKSYLPVSLNMLGFYFGLSLLVSSLFL
;
A
#
# COMPACT_ATOMS: atom_id res chain seq x y z
N ALA A 1 -0.29 -0.62 4.76
CA ALA A 1 -0.36 -1.88 5.52
C ALA A 1 0.61 -2.89 4.93
N GLU A 2 0.53 -3.21 3.64
CA GLU A 2 1.39 -4.25 3.03
C GLU A 2 2.90 -3.95 3.05
N THR A 3 3.32 -2.70 2.92
CA THR A 3 4.74 -2.31 2.97
C THR A 3 5.27 -2.08 4.40
N ASN A 4 4.49 -2.44 5.43
CA ASN A 4 4.84 -2.27 6.86
C ASN A 4 5.36 -0.87 7.23
N ARG A 5 4.89 0.18 6.55
CA ARG A 5 5.29 1.57 6.83
C ARG A 5 4.28 2.35 7.65
N SER A 6 4.79 3.34 8.37
CA SER A 6 4.02 4.27 9.20
C SER A 6 2.89 4.90 8.36
N PRO A 7 1.64 4.89 8.85
CA PRO A 7 1.24 4.69 10.24
C PRO A 7 0.94 3.23 10.65
N PHE A 8 1.26 2.25 9.80
CA PHE A 8 1.03 0.81 10.01
C PHE A 8 2.35 0.02 10.21
N ASP A 9 3.34 0.66 10.81
CA ASP A 9 4.66 0.09 11.06
C ASP A 9 4.72 -0.54 12.47
N PHE A 10 4.34 -1.82 12.55
CA PHE A 10 4.34 -2.61 13.79
C PHE A 10 5.52 -3.55 13.91
N ALA A 11 6.08 -3.98 12.78
CA ALA A 11 7.19 -4.93 12.75
C ALA A 11 8.51 -4.26 13.15
N GLU A 12 8.72 -2.99 12.78
CA GLU A 12 9.94 -2.24 13.11
C GLU A 12 9.79 -1.41 14.39
N GLY A 13 8.55 -1.10 14.82
CA GLY A 13 8.14 -0.46 16.06
C GLY A 13 9.24 0.18 16.93
N GLU A 14 9.97 1.19 16.42
CA GLU A 14 11.17 1.73 17.10
C GLU A 14 10.94 2.17 18.57
N SER A 15 9.76 2.70 18.86
CA SER A 15 9.34 3.18 20.19
C SER A 15 8.90 2.08 21.14
N GLU A 16 8.48 0.92 20.61
CA GLU A 16 7.89 -0.18 21.40
C GLU A 16 8.82 -1.39 21.49
N LEU A 17 9.59 -1.67 20.44
CA LEU A 17 10.40 -2.88 20.26
C LEU A 17 11.88 -2.58 19.97
N VAL A 18 12.33 -1.33 20.13
CA VAL A 18 13.75 -0.94 19.93
C VAL A 18 14.27 -1.44 18.57
N SER A 19 13.51 -1.18 17.49
CA SER A 19 13.75 -1.62 16.10
C SER A 19 13.31 -3.05 15.70
N GLY A 20 12.68 -3.80 16.61
CA GLY A 20 11.98 -5.05 16.27
C GLY A 20 12.92 -6.12 15.68
N PHE A 21 12.63 -6.57 14.46
CA PHE A 21 13.44 -7.61 13.79
C PHE A 21 14.81 -7.11 13.32
N ASN A 22 15.02 -5.79 13.21
CA ASN A 22 16.28 -5.22 12.77
C ASN A 22 17.41 -5.32 13.81
N VAL A 23 17.08 -5.65 15.07
CA VAL A 23 18.06 -5.75 16.18
C VAL A 23 19.06 -6.88 15.98
N GLU A 24 18.66 -7.97 15.32
CA GLU A 24 19.49 -9.16 15.15
C GLU A 24 20.44 -9.06 13.93
N TYR A 25 20.16 -8.14 13.01
CA TYR A 25 20.93 -7.99 11.78
C TYR A 25 22.04 -6.96 11.93
N SER A 26 23.25 -7.31 11.49
CA SER A 26 24.39 -6.40 11.50
C SER A 26 24.73 -5.87 10.10
N SER A 27 25.07 -4.58 10.03
CA SER A 27 25.68 -3.88 8.89
C SER A 27 25.10 -4.18 7.49
N GLY A 28 25.64 -5.18 6.79
CA GLY A 28 25.27 -5.50 5.42
C GLY A 28 23.88 -6.14 5.28
N SER A 29 23.52 -7.07 6.15
CA SER A 29 22.18 -7.70 6.11
C SER A 29 21.09 -6.69 6.49
N PHE A 30 21.39 -5.79 7.43
CA PHE A 30 20.56 -4.63 7.75
C PHE A 30 20.34 -3.74 6.50
N ALA A 31 21.40 -3.41 5.76
CA ALA A 31 21.26 -2.59 4.55
C ALA A 31 20.37 -3.23 3.47
N MET A 32 20.42 -4.56 3.32
CA MET A 32 19.57 -5.28 2.36
C MET A 32 18.09 -5.23 2.72
N ILE A 33 17.75 -5.22 4.02
CA ILE A 33 16.37 -5.08 4.49
C ILE A 33 15.82 -3.70 4.09
N PHE A 34 16.54 -2.61 4.35
CA PHE A 34 16.09 -1.27 3.92
C PHE A 34 15.95 -1.15 2.41
N LEU A 35 16.91 -1.70 1.66
CA LEU A 35 16.82 -1.70 0.20
C LEU A 35 15.58 -2.45 -0.29
N ALA A 36 15.26 -3.60 0.30
CA ALA A 36 14.06 -4.36 -0.03
C ALA A 36 12.77 -3.60 0.32
N GLU A 37 12.72 -2.94 1.49
CA GLU A 37 11.57 -2.11 1.86
C GLU A 37 11.36 -0.94 0.90
N TYR A 38 12.42 -0.20 0.56
CA TYR A 38 12.31 0.92 -0.38
C TYR A 38 11.97 0.45 -1.80
N ALA A 39 12.50 -0.70 -2.23
CA ALA A 39 12.10 -1.32 -3.49
C ALA A 39 10.62 -1.70 -3.49
N SER A 40 10.10 -2.22 -2.37
CA SER A 40 8.67 -2.55 -2.24
C SER A 40 7.78 -1.30 -2.33
N ILE A 41 8.19 -0.15 -1.76
CA ILE A 41 7.45 1.11 -1.87
C ILE A 41 7.37 1.58 -3.33
N LEU A 42 8.51 1.56 -4.04
CA LEU A 42 8.54 1.94 -5.45
C LEU A 42 7.67 0.99 -6.30
N PHE A 43 7.77 -0.31 -6.04
CA PHE A 43 6.96 -1.32 -6.74
C PHE A 43 5.45 -1.11 -6.51
N MET A 44 5.02 -0.89 -5.27
CA MET A 44 3.60 -0.64 -4.96
C MET A 44 3.11 0.69 -5.53
N SER A 45 3.95 1.72 -5.57
CA SER A 45 3.63 2.98 -6.23
C SER A 45 3.42 2.81 -7.74
N MET A 46 4.20 1.93 -8.38
CA MET A 46 4.07 1.60 -9.78
C MET A 46 2.76 0.85 -10.06
N ILE A 47 2.42 -0.17 -9.27
CA ILE A 47 1.13 -0.88 -9.38
C ILE A 47 -0.05 0.08 -9.22
N CYS A 48 -0.05 0.92 -8.18
CA CYS A 48 -1.11 1.91 -7.98
C CYS A 48 -1.27 2.86 -9.17
N SER A 49 -0.16 3.35 -9.73
CA SER A 49 -0.20 4.23 -10.89
C SER A 49 -0.80 3.54 -12.14
N MET A 50 -0.52 2.25 -12.34
CA MET A 50 -1.08 1.48 -13.45
C MET A 50 -2.58 1.24 -13.29
N LEU A 51 -3.03 0.85 -12.09
CA LEU A 51 -4.42 0.52 -11.83
C LEU A 51 -5.34 1.74 -11.83
N PHE A 52 -4.91 2.88 -11.27
CA PHE A 52 -5.77 4.05 -11.07
C PHE A 52 -5.54 5.21 -12.04
N LEU A 53 -4.29 5.44 -12.48
CA LEU A 53 -3.91 6.64 -13.26
C LEU A 53 -3.59 6.34 -14.74
N GLY A 54 -3.78 5.09 -15.16
CA GLY A 54 -3.50 4.60 -16.51
C GLY A 54 -2.01 4.32 -16.75
N GLY A 55 -1.71 3.15 -17.33
CA GLY A 55 -0.35 2.67 -17.57
C GLY A 55 0.14 2.90 -19.01
N ASN A 56 0.72 4.08 -19.28
CA ASN A 56 1.41 4.35 -20.55
C ASN A 56 2.93 4.21 -20.37
N LEU A 57 3.46 2.99 -20.44
CA LEU A 57 4.91 2.75 -20.21
C LEU A 57 5.84 3.48 -21.21
N PHE A 58 5.34 3.77 -22.42
CA PHE A 58 6.13 4.41 -23.47
C PHE A 58 6.25 5.93 -23.30
N GLU A 59 5.39 6.55 -22.50
CA GLU A 59 5.44 7.98 -22.27
C GLU A 59 6.26 8.30 -21.01
N PRO A 60 7.21 9.25 -21.07
CA PRO A 60 7.97 9.64 -19.88
C PRO A 60 7.09 10.21 -18.77
N MET A 61 5.87 10.65 -19.11
CA MET A 61 4.85 11.11 -18.17
C MET A 61 4.44 10.02 -17.16
N PHE A 62 4.55 8.74 -17.51
CA PHE A 62 4.25 7.65 -16.58
C PHE A 62 5.21 7.64 -15.39
N PHE A 63 6.51 7.84 -15.60
CA PHE A 63 7.48 7.90 -14.52
C PHE A 63 7.22 9.09 -13.57
N VAL A 64 6.74 10.22 -14.10
CA VAL A 64 6.32 11.37 -13.27
C VAL A 64 5.14 11.00 -12.38
N LYS A 65 4.15 10.25 -12.89
CA LYS A 65 3.03 9.74 -12.09
C LYS A 65 3.49 8.79 -10.98
N VAL A 66 4.46 7.92 -11.26
CA VAL A 66 5.03 7.01 -10.25
C VAL A 66 5.74 7.80 -9.15
N VAL A 67 6.57 8.79 -9.49
CA VAL A 67 7.25 9.65 -8.51
C VAL A 67 6.23 10.45 -7.69
N PHE A 68 5.17 10.95 -8.32
CA PHE A 68 4.07 11.61 -7.61
C PHE A 68 3.38 10.67 -6.62
N MET A 69 3.16 9.39 -6.98
CA MET A 69 2.61 8.40 -6.04
C MET A 69 3.58 8.08 -4.89
N ALA A 70 4.89 7.99 -5.18
CA ALA A 70 5.91 7.82 -4.16
C ALA A 70 5.99 9.03 -3.19
N PHE A 71 5.72 10.25 -3.67
CA PHE A 71 5.64 11.44 -2.81
C PHE A 71 4.53 11.31 -1.76
N PHE A 72 3.36 10.76 -2.11
CA PHE A 72 2.30 10.51 -1.14
C PHE A 72 2.73 9.56 -0.02
N TRP A 73 3.55 8.55 -0.31
CA TRP A 73 4.08 7.66 0.73
C TRP A 73 4.92 8.41 1.77
N VAL A 74 5.76 9.34 1.32
CA VAL A 74 6.58 10.18 2.21
C VAL A 74 5.71 11.17 2.98
N TRP A 75 4.70 11.75 2.33
CA TRP A 75 3.80 12.72 2.96
C TRP A 75 2.94 12.09 4.07
N VAL A 76 2.38 10.91 3.81
CA VAL A 76 1.58 10.15 4.79
C VAL A 76 2.40 9.82 6.04
N ARG A 77 3.69 9.47 5.88
CA ARG A 77 4.61 9.27 6.99
C ARG A 77 4.82 10.52 7.85
N GLY A 78 4.83 11.70 7.25
CA GLY A 78 5.08 12.96 7.97
C GLY A 78 3.85 13.51 8.73
N THR A 79 2.65 13.05 8.40
CA THR A 79 1.40 13.68 8.88
C THR A 79 0.61 12.87 9.88
N LEU A 80 0.68 11.54 9.83
CA LEU A 80 -0.18 10.68 10.64
C LEU A 80 0.56 10.05 11.82
N PRO A 81 -0.05 10.03 13.01
CA PRO A 81 0.47 9.25 14.13
C PRO A 81 0.34 7.76 13.84
N ARG A 82 1.18 6.94 14.50
CA ARG A 82 1.12 5.48 14.40
C ARG A 82 -0.23 4.97 14.91
N TYR A 83 -0.84 4.03 14.19
CA TYR A 83 -2.03 3.31 14.66
C TYR A 83 -1.63 2.22 15.64
N ARG A 84 -2.55 1.80 16.52
CA ARG A 84 -2.41 0.56 17.31
C ARG A 84 -2.88 -0.63 16.51
N TYR A 85 -2.28 -1.80 16.73
CA TYR A 85 -2.59 -3.05 16.03
C TYR A 85 -4.10 -3.39 16.06
N ASP A 86 -4.75 -3.27 17.22
CA ASP A 86 -6.19 -3.56 17.36
C ASP A 86 -7.07 -2.66 16.47
N LYS A 87 -6.69 -1.38 16.32
CA LYS A 87 -7.43 -0.43 15.50
C LYS A 87 -7.25 -0.74 14.01
N LEU A 88 -6.06 -1.18 13.60
CA LEU A 88 -5.83 -1.68 12.23
C LEU A 88 -6.69 -2.91 11.95
N MET A 89 -6.69 -3.89 12.85
CA MET A 89 -7.48 -5.11 12.66
C MET A 89 -8.97 -4.82 12.59
N TYR A 90 -9.47 -3.92 13.45
CA TYR A 90 -10.85 -3.46 13.36
C TYR A 90 -11.13 -2.78 12.01
N LEU A 91 -10.24 -1.91 11.53
CA LEU A 91 -10.37 -1.23 10.25
C LEU A 91 -10.41 -2.24 9.08
N ALA A 92 -9.48 -3.19 9.03
CA ALA A 92 -9.42 -4.21 7.99
C ALA A 92 -10.67 -5.10 7.97
N TRP A 93 -11.04 -5.67 9.12
CA TRP A 93 -12.09 -6.67 9.20
C TRP A 93 -13.50 -6.10 9.24
N LYS A 94 -13.72 -4.97 9.93
CA LYS A 94 -15.07 -4.42 10.07
C LYS A 94 -15.41 -3.35 9.04
N SER A 95 -14.43 -2.68 8.44
CA SER A 95 -14.70 -1.62 7.46
C SER A 95 -14.28 -2.00 6.04
N TYR A 96 -13.01 -2.36 5.81
CA TYR A 96 -12.55 -2.60 4.44
C TYR A 96 -13.13 -3.87 3.82
N LEU A 97 -13.20 -4.96 4.58
CA LEU A 97 -13.69 -6.24 4.08
C LEU A 97 -15.18 -6.20 3.66
N PRO A 98 -16.12 -5.65 4.46
CA PRO A 98 -17.50 -5.52 4.01
C PRO A 98 -17.66 -4.59 2.80
N VAL A 99 -16.89 -3.49 2.75
CA VAL A 99 -16.94 -2.53 1.65
C VAL A 99 -16.42 -3.14 0.35
N SER A 100 -15.29 -3.85 0.39
CA SER A 100 -14.71 -4.47 -0.80
C SER A 100 -15.61 -5.58 -1.37
N LEU A 101 -16.22 -6.39 -0.50
CA LEU A 101 -17.19 -7.40 -0.92
C LEU A 101 -18.44 -6.79 -1.56
N ASN A 102 -18.97 -5.71 -1.00
CA ASN A 102 -20.11 -5.02 -1.57
C ASN A 102 -19.79 -4.42 -2.95
N MET A 103 -18.62 -3.78 -3.09
CA MET A 103 -18.17 -3.25 -4.38
C MET A 103 -17.99 -4.36 -5.42
N LEU A 104 -17.41 -5.51 -5.05
CA LEU A 104 -17.26 -6.64 -5.95
C LEU A 104 -18.62 -7.17 -6.44
N GLY A 105 -19.59 -7.34 -5.53
CA GLY A 105 -20.95 -7.73 -5.89
C GLY A 105 -21.63 -6.71 -6.82
N PHE A 106 -21.45 -5.42 -6.55
CA PHE A 106 -21.99 -4.34 -7.37
C PHE A 106 -21.42 -4.34 -8.80
N TYR A 107 -20.10 -4.45 -8.96
CA TYR A 107 -19.47 -4.51 -10.28
C TYR A 107 -19.85 -5.77 -11.06
N PHE A 108 -19.94 -6.92 -10.39
CA PHE A 108 -20.44 -8.14 -11.00
C PHE A 108 -21.89 -7.96 -11.51
N GLY A 109 -22.77 -7.42 -10.68
CA GLY A 109 -24.16 -7.12 -11.05
C GLY A 109 -24.28 -6.14 -12.23
N LEU A 110 -23.49 -5.06 -12.22
CA LEU A 110 -23.44 -4.11 -13.34
C LEU A 110 -22.97 -4.78 -14.63
N SER A 111 -21.93 -5.62 -14.58
CA SER A 111 -21.42 -6.32 -15.77
C SER A 111 -22.48 -7.23 -16.40
N LEU A 112 -23.29 -7.91 -15.58
CA LEU A 112 -24.41 -8.73 -16.04
C LEU A 112 -25.51 -7.87 -16.68
N LEU A 113 -25.91 -6.75 -16.05
CA LEU A 113 -26.90 -5.84 -16.61
C LEU A 113 -26.48 -5.29 -17.98
N VAL A 114 -25.23 -4.84 -18.10
CA VAL A 114 -24.69 -4.34 -19.37
C VAL A 114 -24.70 -5.45 -20.43
N SER A 115 -24.30 -6.67 -20.09
CA SER A 115 -24.33 -7.79 -21.03
C SER A 115 -25.75 -8.13 -21.50
N SER A 116 -26.75 -8.00 -20.62
CA SER A 116 -28.17 -8.24 -20.98
C SER A 116 -28.81 -7.14 -21.81
N LEU A 117 -28.26 -5.92 -21.79
CA LEU A 117 -28.72 -4.79 -22.61
C LEU A 117 -28.14 -4.80 -24.02
N PHE A 118 -26.99 -5.46 -24.21
CA PHE A 118 -26.30 -5.60 -25.50
C PHE A 118 -26.70 -6.86 -26.28
N LEU A 119 -27.35 -7.82 -25.62
CA LEU A 119 -28.02 -9.00 -26.21
C LEU A 119 -29.42 -8.61 -26.70
#